data_AF-A0A920JV65-F1
#
_entry.id   AF-A0A920JV65-F1
#
_cell.length_a   1.000
_cell.length_b   1.000
_cell.length_c   1.000
_cell.angle_alpha   90.00
_cell.angle_beta   90.00
_cell.angle_gamma   90.00
#
_symmetry.space_group_name_H-M   'P 1'
#
loop_
_entity.id
_entity.type
_entity.pdbx_description
1 polymer ?
#
loop_
_entity_poly.entity_id
_entity_poly.type
_entity_poly.pdbx_seq_one_letter_code
_entity_poly.pdbx_strand_id
1 'polypeptide(L)'
;METRGAIGSVESDGRLALHVSCQGVHIMRRILATQIFNVEENQILVTCDDVGGGFGMKIFLFPEYVCVLFATKKLGRPVKWISERSEAFLCDSHGRDHVSNLKLAVDDNAKILGLKVSTTANLGAYLSNFGPFVPTDAGVSMLVGCYAIPTAYVEVKGVFTNTAPVDAYRGAGRPEAIYAIERLLDVAAYDLGITPAEIRKRNFISGSAMPFETVLGSNYDSGEFEKNLDDALEAANWNDFESRRKKAKRMENF
;
A
#
# COMPACT_ATOMS: atom_id res chain seq x y z
N MET A 1 17.78 7.92 -8.39
CA MET A 1 16.33 8.07 -8.18
C MET A 1 16.04 9.42 -7.55
N GLU A 2 14.98 10.09 -7.99
CA GLU A 2 14.62 11.47 -7.63
C GLU A 2 14.09 11.57 -6.18
N THR A 3 14.32 12.69 -5.51
CA THR A 3 13.69 13.05 -4.22
C THR A 3 12.43 13.90 -4.46
N ARG A 4 11.80 14.43 -3.41
CA ARG A 4 10.76 15.46 -3.56
C ARG A 4 11.37 16.80 -3.99
N GLY A 5 10.57 17.58 -4.70
CA GLY A 5 10.97 18.90 -5.15
C GLY A 5 9.80 19.70 -5.67
N ALA A 6 9.88 21.01 -5.50
CA ALA A 6 8.87 21.96 -5.93
C ALA A 6 9.45 23.34 -6.28
N ILE A 7 8.80 24.02 -7.21
CA ILE A 7 9.07 25.41 -7.58
C ILE A 7 7.74 26.16 -7.52
N GLY A 8 7.68 27.20 -6.69
CA GLY A 8 6.56 28.13 -6.63
C GLY A 8 6.84 29.36 -7.49
N SER A 9 5.87 29.80 -8.28
CA SER A 9 5.92 31.04 -9.09
C SER A 9 4.58 31.78 -9.06
N VAL A 10 4.57 33.00 -9.61
CA VAL A 10 3.34 33.74 -9.89
C VAL A 10 3.21 33.85 -11.40
N GLU A 11 2.07 33.43 -11.94
CA GLU A 11 1.76 33.52 -13.37
C GLU A 11 1.53 34.97 -13.78
N SER A 12 1.58 35.26 -15.09
CA SER A 12 1.34 36.61 -15.62
C SER A 12 -0.07 37.14 -15.32
N ASP A 13 -1.03 36.24 -15.10
CA ASP A 13 -2.41 36.55 -14.70
C ASP A 13 -2.62 36.62 -13.18
N GLY A 14 -1.53 36.52 -12.40
CA GLY A 14 -1.54 36.65 -10.93
C GLY A 14 -1.82 35.37 -10.16
N ARG A 15 -2.06 34.23 -10.83
CA ARG A 15 -2.25 32.94 -10.15
C ARG A 15 -0.97 32.49 -9.46
N LEU A 16 -1.11 31.82 -8.30
CA LEU A 16 0.00 31.11 -7.67
C LEU A 16 0.21 29.77 -8.39
N ALA A 17 1.41 29.53 -8.87
CA ALA A 17 1.78 28.29 -9.54
C ALA A 17 2.74 27.45 -8.70
N LEU A 18 2.50 26.15 -8.65
CA LEU A 18 3.36 25.15 -8.04
C LEU A 18 3.72 24.11 -9.10
N HIS A 19 4.97 24.13 -9.56
CA HIS A 19 5.54 23.05 -10.34
C HIS A 19 6.16 22.02 -9.38
N VAL A 20 5.66 20.80 -9.34
CA VAL A 20 6.00 19.81 -8.30
C VAL A 20 6.15 18.41 -8.87
N SER A 21 7.15 17.69 -8.37
CA SER A 21 7.33 16.26 -8.63
C SER A 21 6.26 15.47 -7.86
N CYS A 22 5.16 15.08 -8.52
CA CYS A 22 4.00 14.47 -7.88
C CYS A 22 3.33 13.37 -8.72
N GLN A 23 2.42 12.59 -8.10
CA GLN A 23 1.64 11.55 -8.78
C GLN A 23 0.23 11.98 -9.19
N GLY A 24 -0.11 13.26 -8.98
CA GLY A 24 -1.42 13.79 -9.31
C GLY A 24 -1.57 15.22 -8.86
N VAL A 25 -1.96 16.09 -9.80
CA VAL A 25 -2.02 17.55 -9.56
C VAL A 25 -3.38 18.01 -9.02
N HIS A 26 -4.47 17.34 -9.39
CA HIS A 26 -5.83 17.85 -9.13
C HIS A 26 -6.22 17.84 -7.65
N ILE A 27 -6.00 16.72 -6.96
CA ILE A 27 -6.28 16.63 -5.52
C ILE A 27 -5.39 17.60 -4.75
N MET A 28 -4.10 17.65 -5.10
CA MET A 28 -3.16 18.57 -4.47
C MET A 28 -3.58 20.04 -4.66
N ARG A 29 -3.95 20.44 -5.89
CA ARG A 29 -4.48 21.78 -6.20
C ARG A 29 -5.71 22.08 -5.36
N ARG A 30 -6.67 21.16 -5.29
CA ARG A 30 -7.91 21.35 -4.52
C ARG A 30 -7.62 21.54 -3.03
N ILE A 31 -6.72 20.76 -2.45
CA ILE A 31 -6.34 20.90 -1.03
C ILE A 31 -5.63 22.23 -0.79
N LEU A 32 -4.64 22.57 -1.63
CA LEU A 32 -3.93 23.84 -1.55
C LEU A 32 -4.89 25.04 -1.62
N ALA A 33 -5.83 25.02 -2.57
CA ALA A 33 -6.76 26.12 -2.77
C ALA A 33 -7.77 26.23 -1.62
N THR A 34 -8.46 25.12 -1.31
CA THR A 34 -9.64 25.17 -0.42
C THR A 34 -9.29 25.01 1.06
N GLN A 35 -8.28 24.21 1.40
CA GLN A 35 -7.97 23.88 2.81
C GLN A 35 -6.80 24.70 3.37
N ILE A 36 -5.92 25.23 2.50
CA ILE A 36 -4.70 25.92 2.92
C ILE A 36 -4.77 27.42 2.66
N PHE A 37 -4.98 27.83 1.41
CA PHE A 37 -4.95 29.25 1.04
C PHE A 37 -6.32 29.94 1.05
N ASN A 38 -7.40 29.16 1.16
CA ASN A 38 -8.79 29.64 1.13
C ASN A 38 -9.09 30.53 -0.08
N VAL A 39 -8.82 30.00 -1.28
CA VAL A 39 -9.07 30.64 -2.58
C VAL A 39 -9.79 29.68 -3.52
N GLU A 40 -10.36 30.21 -4.59
CA GLU A 40 -10.92 29.39 -5.67
C GLU A 40 -9.84 28.52 -6.33
N GLU A 41 -10.19 27.30 -6.75
CA GLU A 41 -9.24 26.36 -7.36
C GLU A 41 -8.53 26.93 -8.58
N ASN A 42 -9.19 27.82 -9.33
CA ASN A 42 -8.60 28.45 -10.51
C ASN A 42 -7.52 29.48 -10.18
N GLN A 43 -7.37 29.90 -8.92
CA GLN A 43 -6.33 30.82 -8.45
C GLN A 43 -4.99 30.12 -8.18
N ILE A 44 -4.99 28.79 -8.15
CA ILE A 44 -3.79 27.97 -7.99
C ILE A 44 -3.60 27.07 -9.21
N LEU A 45 -2.42 27.14 -9.81
CA LEU A 45 -1.98 26.21 -10.84
C LEU A 45 -1.03 25.19 -10.22
N VAL A 46 -1.27 23.90 -10.41
CA VAL A 46 -0.33 22.84 -10.04
C VAL A 46 0.05 22.08 -11.31
N THR A 47 1.34 22.01 -11.60
CA THR A 47 1.89 21.31 -12.78
C THR A 47 2.93 20.28 -12.33
N CYS A 48 3.13 19.27 -13.17
CA CYS A 48 4.08 18.19 -12.98
C CYS A 48 4.57 17.75 -14.36
N ASP A 49 5.90 17.71 -14.55
CA ASP A 49 6.52 17.14 -15.75
C ASP A 49 7.03 15.72 -15.43
N ASP A 50 8.16 15.32 -16.01
CA ASP A 50 8.78 14.03 -15.77
C ASP A 50 9.10 13.82 -14.28
N VAL A 51 8.66 12.67 -13.74
CA VAL A 51 8.89 12.27 -12.36
C VAL A 51 9.79 11.04 -12.33
N GLY A 52 10.95 11.16 -11.69
CA GLY A 52 11.93 10.09 -11.50
C GLY A 52 11.54 9.09 -10.40
N GLY A 53 10.28 8.66 -10.41
CA GLY A 53 9.67 7.70 -9.48
C GLY A 53 8.94 8.36 -8.31
N GLY A 54 7.75 7.84 -8.00
CA GLY A 54 6.93 8.28 -6.85
C GLY A 54 6.49 7.15 -5.92
N PHE A 55 6.10 5.99 -6.47
CA PHE A 55 5.79 4.76 -5.72
C PHE A 55 4.73 4.90 -4.61
N GLY A 56 3.84 5.88 -4.70
CA GLY A 56 2.81 6.21 -3.71
C GLY A 56 3.16 7.45 -2.91
N MET A 57 4.43 7.60 -2.53
CA MET A 57 4.92 8.64 -1.64
C MET A 57 4.69 10.07 -2.19
N LYS A 58 4.77 10.26 -3.52
CA LYS A 58 4.62 11.59 -4.15
C LYS A 58 3.17 11.99 -4.48
N ILE A 59 2.16 11.28 -3.94
CA ILE A 59 0.75 11.68 -4.11
C ILE A 59 0.29 12.68 -3.04
N PHE A 60 1.02 12.79 -1.93
CA PHE A 60 0.60 13.57 -0.76
C PHE A 60 0.94 15.05 -0.87
N LEU A 61 0.18 15.88 -0.16
CA LEU A 61 0.53 17.29 0.03
C LEU A 61 1.48 17.40 1.21
N PHE A 62 2.72 17.78 0.94
CA PHE A 62 3.72 17.99 1.97
C PHE A 62 3.79 19.45 2.45
N PRO A 63 4.15 19.69 3.72
CA PRO A 63 4.31 21.04 4.26
C PRO A 63 5.25 21.93 3.44
N GLU A 64 6.33 21.36 2.89
CA GLU A 64 7.31 22.11 2.11
C GLU A 64 6.69 22.73 0.85
N TYR A 65 5.69 22.08 0.23
CA TYR A 65 4.98 22.63 -0.93
C TYR A 65 4.14 23.86 -0.55
N VAL A 66 3.53 23.82 0.64
CA VAL A 66 2.80 24.97 1.20
C VAL A 66 3.77 26.11 1.51
N CYS A 67 4.91 25.81 2.13
CA CYS A 67 5.95 26.80 2.43
C CYS A 67 6.51 27.46 1.18
N VAL A 68 6.74 26.69 0.11
CA VAL A 68 7.18 27.20 -1.20
C VAL A 68 6.16 28.22 -1.74
N LEU A 69 4.88 27.84 -1.85
CA LEU A 69 3.84 28.75 -2.35
C LEU A 69 3.65 29.99 -1.46
N PHE A 70 3.67 29.82 -0.14
CA PHE A 70 3.58 30.91 0.80
C PHE A 70 4.74 31.91 0.63
N ALA A 71 5.97 31.39 0.53
CA ALA A 71 7.17 32.19 0.32
C ALA A 71 7.13 32.91 -1.03
N THR A 72 6.72 32.23 -2.11
CA THR A 72 6.51 32.84 -3.43
C THR A 72 5.55 34.01 -3.35
N LYS A 73 4.38 33.84 -2.71
CA LYS A 73 3.39 34.91 -2.52
C LYS A 73 3.96 36.10 -1.76
N LYS A 74 4.71 35.84 -0.69
CA LYS A 74 5.27 36.88 0.19
C LYS A 74 6.42 37.65 -0.45
N LEU A 75 7.25 36.97 -1.24
CA LEU A 75 8.44 37.56 -1.87
C LEU A 75 8.17 38.12 -3.26
N GLY A 76 7.07 37.73 -3.91
CA GLY A 76 6.75 38.11 -5.28
C GLY A 76 7.77 37.59 -6.31
N ARG A 77 8.47 36.48 -5.98
CA ARG A 77 9.53 35.90 -6.82
C ARG A 77 9.46 34.37 -6.78
N PRO A 78 9.97 33.67 -7.80
CA PRO A 78 10.03 32.22 -7.77
C PRO A 78 10.84 31.68 -6.58
N VAL A 79 10.35 30.61 -5.95
CA VAL A 79 11.01 29.92 -4.84
C VAL A 79 11.16 28.45 -5.21
N LYS A 80 12.38 27.92 -5.13
CA LYS A 80 12.67 26.51 -5.41
C LYS A 80 13.09 25.81 -4.13
N TRP A 81 12.53 24.62 -3.92
CA TRP A 81 12.94 23.69 -2.88
C TRP A 81 13.14 22.30 -3.48
N ILE A 82 14.26 21.66 -3.17
CA ILE A 82 14.55 20.28 -3.56
C ILE A 82 15.11 19.59 -2.32
N SER A 83 14.49 18.48 -1.92
CA SER A 83 14.94 17.70 -0.78
C SER A 83 16.27 16.99 -1.09
N GLU A 84 17.18 16.97 -0.13
CA GLU A 84 18.27 16.02 -0.11
C GLU A 84 17.76 14.61 0.24
N ARG A 85 18.59 13.59 -0.02
CA ARG A 85 18.23 12.20 0.30
C ARG A 85 18.14 11.96 1.81
N SER A 86 19.02 12.59 2.59
CA SER A 86 19.03 12.57 4.06
C SER A 86 17.72 13.14 4.62
N GLU A 87 17.29 14.29 4.11
CA GLU A 87 16.01 14.91 4.44
C GLU A 87 14.85 13.96 4.09
N ALA A 88 14.85 13.39 2.89
CA ALA A 88 13.79 12.48 2.44
C ALA A 88 13.57 11.29 3.41
N PHE A 89 14.63 10.72 3.99
CA PHE A 89 14.47 9.66 4.99
C PHE A 89 13.80 10.13 6.29
N LEU A 90 13.96 11.41 6.63
CA LEU A 90 13.44 11.99 7.86
C LEU A 90 12.02 12.55 7.73
N CYS A 91 11.66 13.09 6.56
CA CYS A 91 10.43 13.87 6.40
C CYS A 91 9.45 13.35 5.33
N ASP A 92 9.83 12.38 4.49
CA ASP A 92 8.85 11.74 3.61
C ASP A 92 7.94 10.81 4.42
N SER A 93 6.72 10.59 3.95
CA SER A 93 5.85 9.59 4.57
C SER A 93 6.45 8.19 4.41
N HIS A 94 6.46 7.41 5.49
CA HIS A 94 6.92 6.02 5.50
C HIS A 94 5.76 5.10 5.13
N GLY A 95 5.98 3.78 5.05
CA GLY A 95 4.92 2.82 4.75
C GLY A 95 5.02 1.57 5.60
N ARG A 96 3.99 0.72 5.52
CA ARG A 96 3.87 -0.57 6.21
C ARG A 96 3.47 -0.46 7.68
N ASP A 97 4.44 -0.21 8.57
CA ASP A 97 4.35 -0.16 10.05
C ASP A 97 3.03 -0.63 10.72
N HIS A 98 2.66 -1.88 10.46
CA HIS A 98 1.51 -2.57 11.04
C HIS A 98 2.00 -3.73 11.91
N VAL A 99 1.39 -3.87 13.08
CA VAL A 99 1.49 -5.06 13.93
C VAL A 99 0.16 -5.79 13.89
N SER A 100 0.11 -6.89 13.16
CA SER A 100 -1.13 -7.64 12.90
C SER A 100 -1.10 -9.02 13.55
N ASN A 101 -2.16 -9.34 14.30
CA ASN A 101 -2.40 -10.66 14.87
C ASN A 101 -3.60 -11.31 14.16
N LEU A 102 -3.35 -12.45 13.51
CA LEU A 102 -4.37 -13.18 12.75
C LEU A 102 -4.63 -14.55 13.38
N LYS A 103 -5.88 -15.00 13.29
CA LYS A 103 -6.32 -16.37 13.65
C LYS A 103 -7.18 -16.93 12.54
N LEU A 104 -6.89 -18.17 12.15
CA LEU A 104 -7.64 -18.92 11.13
C LEU A 104 -8.36 -20.09 11.79
N ALA A 105 -9.65 -20.25 11.53
CA ALA A 105 -10.38 -21.46 11.85
C ALA A 105 -10.45 -22.36 10.61
N VAL A 106 -10.17 -23.65 10.78
CA VAL A 106 -10.20 -24.66 9.71
C VAL A 106 -10.91 -25.92 10.21
N ASP A 107 -11.56 -26.65 9.30
CA ASP A 107 -12.11 -27.98 9.59
C ASP A 107 -11.09 -29.11 9.36
N ASP A 108 -11.49 -30.35 9.62
CA ASP A 108 -10.67 -31.56 9.43
C ASP A 108 -10.24 -31.78 7.96
N ASN A 109 -10.93 -31.15 7.00
CA ASN A 109 -10.61 -31.19 5.58
C ASN A 109 -9.75 -30.00 5.13
N ALA A 110 -9.25 -29.19 6.07
CA ALA A 110 -8.52 -27.95 5.82
C ALA A 110 -9.33 -26.88 5.06
N LYS A 111 -10.66 -26.89 5.17
CA LYS A 111 -11.52 -25.80 4.68
C LYS A 111 -11.56 -24.67 5.71
N ILE A 112 -11.39 -23.44 5.25
CA ILE A 112 -11.41 -22.25 6.09
C ILE A 112 -12.85 -21.98 6.55
N LEU A 113 -13.02 -21.91 7.87
CA LEU A 113 -14.30 -21.62 8.51
C LEU A 113 -14.42 -20.15 8.91
N GLY A 114 -13.31 -19.45 9.13
CA GLY A 114 -13.34 -18.03 9.43
C GLY A 114 -11.98 -17.41 9.74
N LEU A 115 -11.94 -16.08 9.69
CA LEU A 115 -10.74 -15.27 9.89
C LEU A 115 -10.97 -14.22 10.99
N LYS A 116 -10.06 -14.11 11.95
CA LYS A 116 -10.04 -13.01 12.93
C LYS A 116 -8.74 -12.24 12.83
N VAL A 117 -8.83 -10.93 12.68
CA VAL A 117 -7.68 -10.02 12.54
C VAL A 117 -7.77 -8.90 13.57
N SER A 118 -6.65 -8.60 14.24
CA SER A 118 -6.47 -7.38 15.04
C SER A 118 -5.16 -6.73 14.65
N THR A 119 -5.22 -5.50 14.15
CA THR A 119 -4.07 -4.74 13.64
C THR A 119 -3.88 -3.48 14.47
N THR A 120 -2.67 -3.24 14.96
CA THR A 120 -2.22 -1.93 15.44
C THR A 120 -1.41 -1.26 14.33
N ALA A 121 -1.90 -0.14 13.81
CA ALA A 121 -1.27 0.59 12.70
C ALA A 121 -0.65 1.89 13.21
N ASN A 122 0.66 2.07 13.03
CA ASN A 122 1.31 3.33 13.31
C ASN A 122 0.88 4.37 12.26
N LEU A 123 0.42 5.54 12.70
CA LEU A 123 0.06 6.67 11.84
C LEU A 123 1.15 7.76 11.80
N GLY A 124 2.18 7.62 12.62
CA GLY A 124 3.20 8.64 12.87
C GLY A 124 2.69 9.75 13.80
N ALA A 125 3.39 10.88 13.82
CA ALA A 125 3.04 12.01 14.69
C ALA A 125 1.79 12.78 14.23
N TYR A 126 1.48 12.72 12.94
CA TYR A 126 0.38 13.43 12.30
C TYR A 126 -0.24 12.56 11.21
N LEU A 127 -1.51 12.82 10.91
CA LEU A 127 -2.19 12.15 9.82
C LEU A 127 -1.70 12.70 8.47
N SER A 128 -1.15 11.82 7.65
CA SER A 128 -0.97 12.07 6.21
C SER A 128 -2.30 11.92 5.47
N ASN A 129 -2.33 12.32 4.19
CA ASN A 129 -3.54 12.38 3.36
C ASN A 129 -4.38 11.09 3.35
N PHE A 130 -3.75 9.92 3.31
CA PHE A 130 -4.43 8.62 3.29
C PHE A 130 -4.00 7.72 4.46
N GLY A 131 -3.25 8.26 5.44
CA GLY A 131 -2.69 7.51 6.57
C GLY A 131 -3.71 6.60 7.27
N PRO A 132 -4.90 7.08 7.68
CA PRO A 132 -5.95 6.23 8.25
C PRO A 132 -6.61 5.26 7.26
N PHE A 133 -6.74 5.65 5.99
CA PHE A 133 -7.39 4.86 4.94
C PHE A 133 -6.57 3.61 4.57
N VAL A 134 -5.25 3.73 4.60
CA VAL A 134 -4.29 2.65 4.29
C VAL A 134 -4.52 1.39 5.15
N PRO A 135 -4.53 1.43 6.50
CA PRO A 135 -4.77 0.26 7.34
C PRO A 135 -6.25 -0.16 7.39
N THR A 136 -7.19 0.73 7.05
CA THR A 136 -8.63 0.44 7.08
C THR A 136 -9.13 0.03 5.69
N ASP A 137 -9.89 0.87 4.99
CA ASP A 137 -10.65 0.50 3.80
C ASP A 137 -9.77 -0.12 2.71
N ALA A 138 -8.54 0.38 2.54
CA ALA A 138 -7.62 -0.14 1.53
C ALA A 138 -7.07 -1.53 1.87
N GLY A 139 -6.69 -1.76 3.13
CA GLY A 139 -6.08 -3.01 3.59
C GLY A 139 -7.10 -4.07 3.98
N VAL A 140 -8.15 -3.69 4.70
CA VAL A 140 -9.16 -4.59 5.28
C VAL A 140 -9.83 -5.43 4.21
N SER A 141 -10.24 -4.79 3.11
CA SER A 141 -10.89 -5.45 1.98
C SER A 141 -10.07 -6.60 1.38
N MET A 142 -8.75 -6.56 1.51
CA MET A 142 -7.82 -7.56 0.95
C MET A 142 -7.39 -8.65 1.94
N LEU A 143 -7.79 -8.59 3.22
CA LEU A 143 -7.37 -9.56 4.25
C LEU A 143 -7.84 -11.00 3.99
N VAL A 144 -8.86 -11.17 3.16
CA VAL A 144 -9.39 -12.48 2.75
C VAL A 144 -8.69 -13.04 1.51
N GLY A 145 -7.82 -12.27 0.86
CA GLY A 145 -7.05 -12.70 -0.30
C GLY A 145 -7.92 -13.27 -1.42
N CYS A 146 -7.47 -14.37 -2.01
CA CYS A 146 -8.18 -15.08 -3.09
C CYS A 146 -9.03 -16.25 -2.55
N TYR A 147 -9.34 -16.26 -1.26
CA TYR A 147 -9.91 -17.42 -0.58
C TYR A 147 -11.40 -17.24 -0.27
N ALA A 148 -12.17 -18.31 -0.41
CA ALA A 148 -13.58 -18.39 -0.09
C ALA A 148 -13.78 -18.48 1.44
N ILE A 149 -13.51 -17.38 2.14
CA ILE A 149 -13.66 -17.27 3.59
C ILE A 149 -15.10 -16.84 3.93
N PRO A 150 -15.90 -17.67 4.65
CA PRO A 150 -17.33 -17.42 4.83
C PRO A 150 -17.63 -16.40 5.94
N THR A 151 -16.73 -16.20 6.91
CA THR A 151 -16.91 -15.22 7.99
C THR A 151 -15.58 -14.59 8.39
N ALA A 152 -15.59 -13.30 8.65
CA ALA A 152 -14.41 -12.59 9.12
C ALA A 152 -14.76 -11.52 10.16
N TYR A 153 -13.86 -11.34 11.13
CA TYR A 153 -13.86 -10.20 12.05
C TYR A 153 -12.53 -9.47 11.93
N VAL A 154 -12.57 -8.15 11.74
CA VAL A 154 -11.38 -7.31 11.61
C VAL A 154 -11.50 -6.11 12.54
N GLU A 155 -10.45 -5.90 13.34
CA GLU A 155 -10.27 -4.71 14.18
C GLU A 155 -8.97 -4.01 13.77
N VAL A 156 -9.02 -2.68 13.58
CA VAL A 156 -7.85 -1.85 13.30
C VAL A 156 -7.79 -0.73 14.33
N LYS A 157 -6.63 -0.59 14.99
CA LYS A 157 -6.31 0.48 15.93
C LYS A 157 -5.21 1.35 15.35
N GLY A 158 -5.57 2.57 14.96
CA GLY A 158 -4.58 3.59 14.59
C GLY A 158 -3.95 4.20 15.85
N VAL A 159 -2.62 4.30 15.89
CA VAL A 159 -1.88 4.90 17.00
C VAL A 159 -0.95 6.01 16.51
N PHE A 160 -0.88 7.10 17.28
CA PHE A 160 0.09 8.17 17.05
C PHE A 160 1.41 7.82 17.74
N THR A 161 2.52 8.14 17.09
CA THR A 161 3.88 7.91 17.59
C THR A 161 4.79 9.09 17.26
N ASN A 162 5.96 9.18 17.88
CA ASN A 162 6.95 10.22 17.57
C ASN A 162 7.79 9.89 16.31
N THR A 163 7.15 9.51 15.22
CA THR A 163 7.79 9.23 13.92
C THR A 163 7.22 10.10 12.80
N ALA A 164 7.87 10.07 11.63
CA ALA A 164 7.28 10.60 10.40
C ALA A 164 5.91 9.94 10.14
N PRO A 165 4.97 10.63 9.46
CA PRO A 165 3.69 10.05 9.07
C PRO A 165 3.87 8.75 8.28
N VAL A 166 2.96 7.81 8.46
CA VAL A 166 2.90 6.56 7.68
C VAL A 166 1.75 6.66 6.68
N ASP A 167 2.01 6.29 5.43
CA ASP A 167 1.04 6.33 4.34
C ASP A 167 1.42 5.36 3.19
N ALA A 168 0.75 5.51 2.06
CA ALA A 168 0.85 4.64 0.90
C ALA A 168 2.27 4.60 0.32
N TYR A 169 2.88 3.43 0.45
CA TYR A 169 3.97 2.98 -0.41
C TYR A 169 3.51 1.75 -1.18
N ARG A 170 3.54 1.81 -2.51
CA ARG A 170 3.22 0.75 -3.49
C ARG A 170 2.22 -0.29 -2.98
N GLY A 171 0.92 -0.04 -3.19
CA GLY A 171 -0.17 -0.99 -2.87
C GLY A 171 -1.09 -0.54 -1.74
N ALA A 172 -0.61 0.28 -0.79
CA ALA A 172 -1.37 0.93 0.27
C ALA A 172 -2.22 -0.03 1.13
N GLY A 173 -1.62 -0.67 2.14
CA GLY A 173 -2.34 -1.57 3.07
C GLY A 173 -2.55 -2.98 2.51
N ARG A 174 -2.67 -3.10 1.18
CA ARG A 174 -2.82 -4.38 0.50
C ARG A 174 -1.60 -5.29 0.63
N PRO A 175 -0.34 -4.81 0.47
CA PRO A 175 0.83 -5.66 0.70
C PRO A 175 0.87 -6.26 2.11
N GLU A 176 0.48 -5.48 3.12
CA GLU A 176 0.41 -5.87 4.53
C GLU A 176 -0.68 -6.94 4.72
N ALA A 177 -1.85 -6.75 4.12
CA ALA A 177 -2.96 -7.71 4.15
C ALA A 177 -2.60 -9.04 3.47
N ILE A 178 -2.08 -8.99 2.24
CA ILE A 178 -1.67 -10.18 1.48
C ILE A 178 -0.52 -10.90 2.16
N TYR A 179 0.49 -10.19 2.66
CA TYR A 179 1.54 -10.80 3.46
C TYR A 179 0.97 -11.56 4.65
N ALA A 180 0.04 -10.94 5.40
CA ALA A 180 -0.53 -11.54 6.59
C ALA A 180 -1.33 -12.82 6.29
N ILE A 181 -2.24 -12.80 5.29
CA ILE A 181 -3.05 -13.98 4.98
C ILE A 181 -2.22 -15.11 4.35
N GLU A 182 -1.26 -14.80 3.48
CA GLU A 182 -0.41 -15.82 2.85
C GLU A 182 0.51 -16.50 3.87
N ARG A 183 1.08 -15.73 4.81
CA ARG A 183 1.88 -16.29 5.91
C ARG A 183 1.04 -17.12 6.86
N LEU A 184 -0.20 -16.70 7.15
CA LEU A 184 -1.11 -17.46 7.99
C LEU A 184 -1.45 -18.82 7.37
N LEU A 185 -1.66 -18.88 6.05
CA LEU A 185 -1.91 -20.14 5.35
C LEU A 185 -0.69 -21.06 5.31
N ASP A 186 0.52 -20.52 5.19
CA ASP A 186 1.74 -21.32 5.30
C ASP A 186 1.86 -21.97 6.69
N VAL A 187 1.55 -21.22 7.76
CA VAL A 187 1.56 -21.76 9.14
C VAL A 187 0.47 -22.81 9.31
N ALA A 188 -0.75 -22.54 8.83
CA ALA A 188 -1.85 -23.50 8.91
C ALA A 188 -1.55 -24.79 8.13
N ALA A 189 -0.93 -24.69 6.93
CA ALA A 189 -0.51 -25.86 6.17
C ALA A 189 0.51 -26.71 6.95
N TYR A 190 1.48 -26.05 7.60
CA TYR A 190 2.47 -26.71 8.45
C TYR A 190 1.81 -27.47 9.61
N ASP A 191 0.91 -26.82 10.35
CA ASP A 191 0.22 -27.41 11.50
C ASP A 191 -0.67 -28.60 11.10
N LEU A 192 -1.26 -28.56 9.90
CA LEU A 192 -2.12 -29.62 9.34
C LEU A 192 -1.33 -30.73 8.62
N GLY A 193 -0.02 -30.58 8.44
CA GLY A 193 0.81 -31.55 7.71
C GLY A 193 0.51 -31.64 6.22
N ILE A 194 -0.01 -30.58 5.60
CA ILE A 194 -0.26 -30.49 4.15
C ILE A 194 0.66 -29.45 3.50
N THR A 195 0.70 -29.43 2.16
CA THR A 195 1.55 -28.46 1.46
C THR A 195 0.91 -27.06 1.43
N PRO A 196 1.71 -25.99 1.35
CA PRO A 196 1.18 -24.64 1.16
C PRO A 196 0.33 -24.48 -0.10
N ALA A 197 0.61 -25.23 -1.16
CA ALA A 197 -0.22 -25.25 -2.37
C ALA A 197 -1.58 -25.91 -2.11
N GLU A 198 -1.58 -27.04 -1.38
CA GLU A 198 -2.79 -27.82 -1.10
C GLU A 198 -3.82 -27.02 -0.30
N ILE A 199 -3.42 -26.36 0.79
CA ILE A 199 -4.36 -25.55 1.58
C ILE A 199 -4.98 -24.43 0.74
N ARG A 200 -4.21 -23.83 -0.18
CA ARG A 200 -4.69 -22.75 -1.05
C ARG A 200 -5.70 -23.26 -2.05
N LYS A 201 -5.38 -24.36 -2.77
CA LYS A 201 -6.30 -25.01 -3.71
C LYS A 201 -7.63 -25.38 -3.07
N ARG A 202 -7.60 -25.92 -1.86
CA ARG A 202 -8.82 -26.26 -1.11
C ARG A 202 -9.68 -25.04 -0.81
N ASN A 203 -9.13 -23.84 -0.77
CA ASN A 203 -9.83 -22.66 -0.28
C ASN A 203 -9.96 -21.52 -1.29
N PHE A 204 -9.44 -21.65 -2.51
CA PHE A 204 -9.61 -20.62 -3.53
C PHE A 204 -11.09 -20.41 -3.86
N ILE A 205 -11.43 -19.16 -4.18
CA ILE A 205 -12.69 -18.84 -4.86
C ILE A 205 -12.63 -19.48 -6.25
N SER A 206 -13.65 -20.25 -6.62
CA SER A 206 -13.69 -20.88 -7.94
C SER A 206 -13.92 -19.84 -9.03
N GLY A 207 -13.28 -19.99 -10.19
CA GLY A 207 -13.51 -19.12 -11.35
C GLY A 207 -14.97 -19.12 -11.82
N SER A 208 -15.68 -20.25 -11.65
CA SER A 208 -17.12 -20.35 -11.95
C SER A 208 -18.03 -19.64 -10.95
N ALA A 209 -17.49 -19.22 -9.80
CA ALA A 209 -18.22 -18.45 -8.79
C ALA A 209 -18.11 -16.93 -9.00
N MET A 210 -17.40 -16.47 -10.04
CA MET A 210 -17.26 -15.04 -10.35
C MET A 210 -18.50 -14.50 -11.09
N PRO A 211 -18.95 -13.26 -10.82
CA PRO A 211 -18.40 -12.34 -9.83
C PRO A 211 -18.68 -12.79 -8.39
N PHE A 212 -17.73 -12.56 -7.49
CA PHE A 212 -17.81 -13.03 -6.11
C PHE A 212 -17.68 -11.87 -5.13
N GLU A 213 -18.71 -11.66 -4.30
CA GLU A 213 -18.65 -10.71 -3.19
C GLU A 213 -17.96 -11.36 -1.99
N THR A 214 -16.81 -10.81 -1.58
CA THR A 214 -16.09 -11.30 -0.41
C THR A 214 -16.78 -10.87 0.87
N VAL A 215 -16.55 -11.60 1.97
CA VAL A 215 -17.14 -11.27 3.27
C VAL A 215 -16.67 -9.92 3.84
N LEU A 216 -15.63 -9.30 3.26
CA LEU A 216 -15.16 -7.96 3.59
C LEU A 216 -15.56 -6.89 2.54
N GLY A 217 -16.57 -7.20 1.70
CA GLY A 217 -17.28 -6.23 0.86
C GLY A 217 -16.62 -5.90 -0.48
N SER A 218 -15.57 -6.61 -0.89
CA SER A 218 -15.02 -6.46 -2.25
C SER A 218 -15.73 -7.37 -3.24
N ASN A 219 -16.09 -6.82 -4.41
CA ASN A 219 -16.62 -7.60 -5.51
C ASN A 219 -15.51 -7.97 -6.48
N TYR A 220 -15.13 -9.24 -6.50
CA TYR A 220 -14.17 -9.75 -7.47
C TYR A 220 -14.89 -10.01 -8.79
N ASP A 221 -14.33 -9.48 -9.88
CA ASP A 221 -14.91 -9.53 -11.22
C ASP A 221 -14.59 -10.85 -11.94
N SER A 222 -13.37 -11.35 -11.76
CA SER A 222 -12.85 -12.55 -12.42
C SER A 222 -11.65 -13.13 -11.66
N GLY A 223 -11.32 -14.41 -11.91
CA GLY A 223 -10.11 -15.01 -11.36
C GLY A 223 -10.02 -16.53 -11.53
N GLU A 224 -8.93 -17.01 -12.12
CA GLU A 224 -8.59 -18.43 -12.24
C GLU A 224 -7.44 -18.79 -11.27
N PHE A 225 -7.69 -18.65 -9.96
CA PHE A 225 -6.63 -18.70 -8.95
C PHE A 225 -5.92 -20.05 -8.83
N GLU A 226 -6.69 -21.15 -8.90
CA GLU A 226 -6.10 -22.49 -8.89
C GLU A 226 -5.22 -22.73 -10.12
N LYS A 227 -5.70 -22.33 -11.31
CA LYS A 227 -4.91 -22.40 -12.54
C LYS A 227 -3.64 -21.56 -12.45
N ASN A 228 -3.73 -20.34 -11.94
CA ASN A 228 -2.56 -19.46 -11.77
C ASN A 228 -1.51 -20.07 -10.84
N LEU A 229 -1.95 -20.76 -9.78
CA LEU A 229 -1.05 -21.50 -8.89
C LEU A 229 -0.39 -22.68 -9.63
N ASP A 230 -1.16 -23.44 -10.41
CA ASP A 230 -0.64 -24.58 -11.17
C ASP A 230 0.42 -24.16 -12.20
N ASP A 231 0.12 -23.12 -12.99
CA ASP A 231 1.05 -22.55 -13.96
C ASP A 231 2.34 -22.09 -13.27
N ALA A 232 2.23 -21.47 -12.08
CA ALA A 232 3.39 -21.01 -11.31
C ALA A 232 4.23 -22.18 -10.76
N LEU A 233 3.59 -23.26 -10.28
CA LEU A 233 4.28 -24.45 -9.79
C LEU A 233 5.01 -25.18 -10.91
N GLU A 234 4.41 -25.26 -12.10
CA GLU A 234 5.04 -25.81 -13.30
C GLU A 234 6.25 -24.97 -13.72
N ALA A 235 6.06 -23.65 -13.91
CA ALA A 235 7.12 -22.74 -14.32
C ALA A 235 8.31 -22.72 -13.33
N ALA A 236 8.03 -22.89 -12.05
CA ALA A 236 9.06 -22.96 -11.00
C ALA A 236 9.78 -24.33 -10.91
N ASN A 237 9.36 -25.33 -11.70
CA ASN A 237 9.76 -26.74 -11.54
C ASN A 237 9.66 -27.16 -10.07
N TRP A 238 8.48 -26.97 -9.48
CA TRP A 238 8.28 -27.11 -8.04
C TRP A 238 8.55 -28.53 -7.53
N ASN A 239 8.16 -29.55 -8.31
CA ASN A 239 8.39 -30.96 -7.95
C ASN A 239 9.89 -31.29 -7.76
N ASP A 240 10.77 -30.57 -8.47
CA ASP A 240 12.22 -30.75 -8.39
C ASP A 240 12.88 -29.90 -7.28
N PHE A 241 12.10 -29.09 -6.55
CA PHE A 241 12.63 -28.13 -5.58
C PHE A 241 13.51 -28.78 -4.52
N GLU A 242 13.06 -29.89 -3.91
CA GLU A 242 13.83 -30.57 -2.86
C GLU A 242 15.16 -31.16 -3.38
N SER A 243 15.19 -31.64 -4.62
CA SER A 243 16.42 -32.08 -5.26
C SER A 243 17.38 -30.91 -5.47
N ARG A 244 16.89 -29.79 -6.02
CA ARG A 244 17.67 -28.56 -6.23
C ARG A 244 18.21 -27.99 -4.92
N ARG A 245 17.40 -27.97 -3.87
CA ARG A 245 17.78 -27.53 -2.52
C ARG A 245 18.91 -28.39 -1.93
N LYS A 246 18.81 -29.72 -2.04
CA LYS A 246 19.87 -30.63 -1.59
C LYS A 246 21.17 -30.44 -2.37
N LYS A 247 21.07 -30.22 -3.69
CA LYS A 247 22.24 -29.95 -4.55
C LYS A 247 22.93 -28.64 -4.14
N ALA A 248 22.18 -27.56 -3.92
CA ALA A 248 22.73 -26.26 -3.51
C ALA A 248 23.49 -26.34 -2.17
N LYS A 249 22.91 -27.00 -1.15
CA LYS A 249 23.58 -27.22 0.16
C LYS A 249 24.91 -27.96 0.06
N ARG A 250 25.09 -28.83 -0.93
CA ARG A 250 26.36 -29.55 -1.16
C ARG A 250 27.41 -28.68 -1.85
N MET A 251 26.99 -27.66 -2.60
CA MET A 251 27.89 -26.77 -3.35
C MET A 251 28.46 -25.65 -2.47
N GLU A 252 27.79 -25.24 -1.39
CA GLU A 252 28.30 -24.24 -0.43
C GLU A 252 29.40 -24.78 0.51
N ASN A 253 29.71 -26.09 0.46
CA ASN A 253 30.78 -26.71 1.23
C ASN A 253 32.12 -26.79 0.45
N PHE A 254 32.33 -25.88 -0.51
CA PHE A 254 33.60 -25.69 -1.25
C PHE A 254 34.08 -24.25 -1.13
#